data_AF-A0A661HH23-F1
#
_entry.id   AF-A0A661HH23-F1
#
_cell.length_a   1.000
_cell.length_b   1.000
_cell.length_c   1.000
_cell.angle_alpha   90.00
_cell.angle_beta   90.00
_cell.angle_gamma   90.00
#
_symmetry.space_group_name_H-M   'P 1'
#
loop_
_entity.id
_entity.type
_entity.pdbx_description
1 polymer ?
#
loop_
_entity_poly.entity_id
_entity_poly.type
_entity_poly.pdbx_seq_one_letter_code
_entity_poly.pdbx_strand_id
1 'polypeptide(L)'
;MVNEQLKNVDDKGKLNLPDDMPDWQKHVVRGEKRHRDAQSALGKAKDQLRTSEATNKVLNDKQLVLPANLGLSQDEITEINGLATSDPEQYRLRMNAAETNARTKAQEELDSGVTKSIEEANTSHITQNRVTVLQNFRDANPELVITDDVLVNDVPPRFMNDLTSGKYANYGEYLEAVKGYLEKGVVIPAGNEGDKHNLNHVSGASTPGKLAGDKQKLTDLSKVSL
;
A
#
# COMPACT_ATOMS: atom_id res chain seq x y z
N MET A 1 6.13 -31.33 13.71
CA MET A 1 5.94 -32.45 12.77
C MET A 1 5.07 -32.09 11.55
N VAL A 2 3.75 -31.91 11.65
CA VAL A 2 2.89 -31.66 10.45
C VAL A 2 3.33 -30.42 9.66
N ASN A 3 3.56 -29.29 10.33
CA ASN A 3 4.02 -28.05 9.69
C ASN A 3 5.36 -28.15 8.95
N GLU A 4 6.21 -29.06 9.38
CA GLU A 4 7.54 -29.27 8.81
C GLU A 4 7.44 -30.11 7.54
N GLN A 5 6.59 -31.14 7.56
CA GLN A 5 6.32 -31.99 6.40
C GLN A 5 5.55 -31.26 5.28
N LEU A 6 4.79 -30.21 5.62
CA LEU A 6 4.12 -29.36 4.63
C LEU A 6 5.09 -28.54 3.76
N LYS A 7 6.35 -28.40 4.17
CA LYS A 7 7.40 -27.73 3.40
C LYS A 7 8.08 -28.66 2.40
N ASN A 8 7.90 -29.98 2.54
CA ASN A 8 8.45 -30.99 1.64
C ASN A 8 7.53 -31.19 0.44
N VAL A 9 7.59 -30.24 -0.49
CA VAL A 9 6.88 -30.28 -1.76
C VAL A 9 7.86 -30.37 -2.93
N ASP A 10 7.46 -31.07 -3.98
CA ASP A 10 8.20 -31.11 -5.25
C ASP A 10 8.04 -29.80 -6.05
N ASP A 11 8.74 -29.70 -7.19
CA ASP A 11 8.70 -28.54 -8.09
C ASP A 11 7.30 -28.23 -8.67
N LYS A 12 6.35 -29.17 -8.51
CA LYS A 12 4.96 -29.04 -8.95
C LYS A 12 4.01 -28.78 -7.77
N GLY A 13 4.54 -28.56 -6.56
CA GLY A 13 3.76 -28.25 -5.36
C GLY A 13 3.06 -29.46 -4.73
N LYS A 14 3.43 -30.68 -5.10
CA LYS A 14 2.89 -31.93 -4.54
C LYS A 14 3.72 -32.38 -3.34
N LEU A 15 3.06 -32.88 -2.29
CA LEU A 15 3.76 -33.38 -1.10
C LEU A 15 4.63 -34.58 -1.45
N ASN A 16 5.88 -34.51 -1.02
CA ASN A 16 6.80 -35.63 -0.98
C ASN A 16 6.92 -36.11 0.48
N LEU A 17 6.17 -37.15 0.83
CA LEU A 17 6.12 -37.67 2.20
C LEU A 17 7.01 -38.92 2.32
N PRO A 18 7.76 -39.08 3.42
CA PRO A 18 8.55 -40.29 3.67
C PRO A 18 7.75 -41.58 3.59
N ASP A 19 8.31 -42.63 3.00
CA ASP A 19 7.65 -43.93 2.82
C ASP A 19 7.39 -44.65 4.15
N ASP A 20 8.29 -44.48 5.13
CA ASP A 20 8.23 -45.04 6.48
C ASP A 20 7.22 -44.32 7.40
N MET A 21 6.65 -43.19 6.96
CA MET A 21 5.64 -42.47 7.76
C MET A 21 4.34 -43.28 7.90
N PRO A 22 3.77 -43.40 9.12
CA PRO A 22 2.49 -44.06 9.34
C PRO A 22 1.37 -43.45 8.50
N ASP A 23 0.47 -44.30 7.99
CA ASP A 23 -0.60 -43.86 7.08
C ASP A 23 -1.52 -42.79 7.67
N TRP A 24 -1.83 -42.88 8.97
CA TRP A 24 -2.64 -41.87 9.64
C TRP A 24 -1.95 -40.49 9.65
N GLN A 25 -0.62 -40.44 9.79
CA GLN A 25 0.14 -39.19 9.69
C GLN A 25 0.15 -38.65 8.26
N LYS A 26 0.35 -39.52 7.25
CA LYS A 26 0.25 -39.14 5.84
C LYS A 26 -1.12 -38.54 5.51
N HIS A 27 -2.20 -39.12 6.04
CA HIS A 27 -3.57 -38.60 5.89
C HIS A 27 -3.75 -37.22 6.52
N VAL A 28 -3.26 -37.02 7.75
CA VAL A 28 -3.33 -35.71 8.43
C VAL A 28 -2.56 -34.64 7.65
N VAL A 29 -1.34 -34.93 7.21
CA VAL A 29 -0.52 -33.95 6.45
C VAL A 29 -1.18 -33.59 5.11
N ARG A 30 -1.73 -34.57 4.38
CA ARG A 30 -2.47 -34.30 3.13
C ARG A 30 -3.74 -33.49 3.38
N GLY A 31 -4.48 -33.79 4.45
CA GLY A 31 -5.68 -33.06 4.84
C GLY A 31 -5.38 -31.59 5.13
N GLU A 32 -4.36 -31.34 5.95
CA GLU A 32 -3.92 -29.99 6.29
C GLU A 32 -3.43 -29.21 5.05
N LYS A 33 -2.69 -29.86 4.13
CA LYS A 33 -2.32 -29.19 2.87
C LYS A 33 -3.55 -28.79 2.07
N ARG A 34 -4.50 -29.70 1.87
CA ARG A 34 -5.74 -29.39 1.13
C ARG A 34 -6.50 -28.24 1.77
N HIS A 35 -6.55 -28.20 3.09
CA HIS A 35 -7.17 -27.11 3.82
C HIS A 35 -6.46 -25.78 3.55
N ARG A 36 -5.13 -25.71 3.61
CA ARG A 36 -4.36 -24.50 3.27
C ARG A 36 -4.51 -24.08 1.82
N ASP A 37 -4.46 -25.03 0.90
CA ASP A 37 -4.66 -24.78 -0.53
C ASP A 37 -6.06 -24.19 -0.76
N ALA A 38 -7.10 -24.75 -0.12
CA ALA A 38 -8.47 -24.27 -0.21
C ALA A 38 -8.64 -22.86 0.38
N GLN A 39 -8.01 -22.58 1.53
CA GLN A 39 -8.01 -21.24 2.12
C GLN A 39 -7.31 -20.22 1.21
N SER A 40 -6.16 -20.57 0.63
CA SER A 40 -5.45 -19.72 -0.32
C SER A 40 -6.27 -19.48 -1.59
N ALA A 41 -6.89 -20.53 -2.14
CA ALA A 41 -7.75 -20.43 -3.31
C ALA A 41 -8.98 -19.55 -3.03
N LEU A 42 -9.60 -19.69 -1.86
CA LEU A 42 -10.72 -18.84 -1.43
C LEU A 42 -10.29 -17.37 -1.33
N GLY A 43 -9.12 -17.08 -0.78
CA GLY A 43 -8.58 -15.73 -0.73
C GLY A 43 -8.42 -15.12 -2.13
N LYS A 44 -7.79 -15.85 -3.04
CA LYS A 44 -7.65 -15.43 -4.45
C LYS A 44 -9.00 -15.20 -5.13
N ALA A 45 -9.95 -16.10 -4.93
CA ALA A 45 -11.29 -15.97 -5.51
C ALA A 45 -12.03 -14.73 -4.98
N LYS A 46 -11.91 -14.41 -3.69
CA LYS A 46 -12.47 -13.18 -3.10
C LYS A 46 -11.82 -11.92 -3.67
N ASP A 47 -10.51 -11.91 -3.86
CA ASP A 47 -9.80 -10.77 -4.46
C ASP A 47 -10.18 -10.57 -5.93
N GLN A 48 -10.32 -11.66 -6.69
CA GLN A 48 -10.81 -11.64 -8.07
C GLN A 48 -12.26 -11.14 -8.14
N LEU A 49 -13.13 -11.62 -7.25
CA LEU A 49 -14.52 -11.18 -7.18
C LEU A 49 -14.60 -9.68 -6.88
N ARG A 50 -13.86 -9.19 -5.88
CA ARG A 50 -13.81 -7.75 -5.54
C ARG A 50 -13.37 -6.90 -6.73
N THR A 51 -12.31 -7.33 -7.41
CA THR A 51 -11.81 -6.65 -8.62
C THR A 51 -12.86 -6.65 -9.73
N SER A 52 -13.51 -7.80 -9.96
CA SER A 52 -14.54 -7.93 -11.00
C SER A 52 -15.78 -7.09 -10.70
N GLU A 53 -16.22 -7.03 -9.44
CA GLU A 53 -17.37 -6.21 -9.02
C GLU A 53 -17.06 -4.71 -9.21
N ALA A 54 -15.86 -4.27 -8.83
CA ALA A 54 -15.40 -2.90 -9.05
C ALA A 54 -15.38 -2.53 -10.55
N THR A 55 -14.81 -3.40 -11.39
CA THR A 55 -14.80 -3.22 -12.85
C THR A 55 -16.21 -3.17 -13.41
N ASN A 56 -17.08 -4.12 -13.05
CA ASN A 56 -18.44 -4.20 -13.56
C ASN A 56 -19.26 -2.96 -13.18
N LYS A 57 -19.06 -2.42 -11.97
CA LYS A 57 -19.70 -1.16 -11.56
C LYS A 57 -19.37 -0.03 -12.54
N VAL A 58 -18.08 0.16 -12.84
CA VAL A 58 -17.66 1.22 -13.79
C VAL A 58 -18.19 0.97 -15.19
N LEU A 59 -18.16 -0.27 -15.68
CA LEU A 59 -18.67 -0.59 -17.02
C LEU A 59 -20.18 -0.39 -17.15
N ASN A 60 -20.94 -0.66 -16.08
CA ASN A 60 -22.38 -0.40 -16.05
C ASN A 60 -22.70 1.10 -15.94
N ASP A 61 -21.91 1.86 -15.18
CA ASP A 61 -22.11 3.30 -14.99
C ASP A 61 -21.60 4.12 -16.18
N LYS A 62 -20.50 3.67 -16.82
CA LYS A 62 -19.85 4.30 -17.96
C LYS A 62 -19.93 3.40 -19.17
N GLN A 63 -20.97 3.60 -19.97
CA GLN A 63 -20.99 3.02 -21.31
C GLN A 63 -20.03 3.81 -22.21
N LEU A 64 -19.27 3.11 -23.05
CA LEU A 64 -18.40 3.75 -24.05
C LEU A 64 -19.29 4.42 -25.11
N VAL A 65 -19.63 5.68 -24.88
CA VAL A 65 -20.45 6.50 -25.79
C VAL A 65 -19.57 7.64 -26.27
N LEU A 66 -19.38 7.74 -27.59
CA LEU A 66 -18.68 8.86 -28.17
C LEU A 66 -19.51 10.14 -27.99
N PRO A 67 -18.89 11.26 -27.60
CA PRO A 67 -19.59 12.53 -27.54
C PRO A 67 -20.08 12.91 -28.94
N ALA A 68 -21.26 13.54 -29.03
CA ALA A 68 -21.89 13.87 -30.31
C ALA A 68 -21.04 14.78 -31.21
N ASN A 69 -20.18 15.61 -30.60
CA ASN A 69 -19.21 16.48 -31.30
C ASN A 69 -17.82 15.84 -31.45
N LEU A 70 -17.64 14.56 -31.10
CA LEU A 70 -16.34 13.89 -31.07
C LEU A 70 -15.29 14.61 -30.21
N GLY A 71 -15.72 15.45 -29.26
CA GLY A 71 -14.83 16.28 -28.45
C GLY A 71 -14.20 17.46 -29.20
N LEU A 72 -14.72 17.81 -30.38
CA LEU A 72 -14.33 18.98 -31.15
C LEU A 72 -15.06 20.24 -30.68
N SER A 73 -14.40 21.38 -30.81
CA SER A 73 -15.01 22.70 -30.66
C SER A 73 -15.93 23.03 -31.83
N GLN A 74 -16.79 24.04 -31.64
CA GLN A 74 -17.74 24.47 -32.67
C GLN A 74 -17.04 25.01 -33.93
N ASP A 75 -15.90 25.68 -33.75
CA ASP A 75 -15.10 26.23 -34.85
C ASP A 75 -14.48 25.10 -35.68
N GLU A 76 -13.92 24.06 -35.02
CA GLU A 76 -13.38 22.88 -35.68
C GLU A 76 -14.45 22.10 -36.46
N ILE A 77 -15.65 21.94 -35.89
CA ILE A 77 -16.79 21.32 -36.58
C ILE A 77 -17.14 22.11 -37.84
N THR A 78 -17.16 23.44 -37.74
CA THR A 78 -17.53 24.32 -38.86
C THR A 78 -16.47 24.25 -39.97
N GLU A 79 -15.19 24.26 -39.61
CA GLU A 79 -14.08 24.09 -40.55
C GLU A 79 -14.18 22.74 -41.27
N ILE A 80 -14.33 21.65 -40.53
CA ILE A 80 -14.43 20.30 -41.10
C ILE A 80 -15.66 20.20 -42.00
N ASN A 81 -16.84 20.67 -41.58
CA ASN A 81 -18.04 20.63 -42.41
C ASN A 81 -17.92 21.47 -43.70
N GLY A 82 -17.13 22.55 -43.69
CA GLY A 82 -16.81 23.32 -44.89
C GLY A 82 -16.03 22.49 -45.93
N LEU A 83 -15.22 21.52 -45.49
CA LEU A 83 -14.49 20.59 -46.36
C LEU A 83 -15.42 19.61 -47.07
N ALA A 84 -16.60 19.29 -46.52
CA ALA A 84 -17.48 18.25 -47.08
C ALA A 84 -17.88 18.51 -48.54
N THR A 85 -18.01 19.78 -48.94
CA THR A 85 -18.35 20.16 -50.32
C THR A 85 -17.12 20.63 -51.12
N SER A 86 -16.09 21.16 -50.45
CA SER A 86 -14.92 21.77 -51.11
C SER A 86 -13.75 20.80 -51.33
N ASP A 87 -13.50 19.89 -50.37
CA ASP A 87 -12.50 18.82 -50.46
C ASP A 87 -12.99 17.58 -49.66
N PRO A 88 -13.76 16.69 -50.31
CA PRO A 88 -14.38 15.55 -49.64
C PRO A 88 -13.37 14.53 -49.07
N GLU A 89 -12.18 14.40 -49.65
CA GLU A 89 -11.16 13.49 -49.12
C GLU A 89 -10.54 14.04 -47.84
N GLN A 90 -10.23 15.34 -47.79
CA GLN A 90 -9.77 15.98 -46.55
C GLN A 90 -10.83 15.94 -45.45
N TYR A 91 -12.11 16.14 -45.81
CA TYR A 91 -13.22 15.96 -44.87
C TYR A 91 -13.20 14.57 -44.21
N ARG A 92 -13.13 13.51 -45.04
CA ARG A 92 -13.12 12.13 -44.57
C ARG A 92 -11.93 11.83 -43.67
N LEU A 93 -10.73 12.28 -44.06
CA LEU A 93 -9.51 12.10 -43.26
C LEU A 93 -9.63 12.77 -41.89
N ARG A 94 -10.13 14.01 -41.84
CA ARG A 94 -10.30 14.73 -40.58
C ARG A 94 -11.39 14.15 -39.69
N MET A 95 -12.53 13.73 -40.26
CA MET A 95 -13.59 13.06 -39.50
C MET A 95 -13.10 11.72 -38.91
N ASN A 96 -12.40 10.90 -39.70
CA ASN A 96 -11.82 9.64 -39.21
C ASN A 96 -10.81 9.87 -38.08
N ALA A 97 -9.98 10.92 -38.20
CA ALA A 97 -9.03 11.29 -37.16
C ALA A 97 -9.75 11.77 -35.88
N ALA A 98 -10.80 12.58 -36.00
CA ALA A 98 -11.61 13.03 -34.88
C ALA A 98 -12.30 11.86 -34.17
N GLU A 99 -12.88 10.92 -34.93
CA GLU A 99 -13.53 9.73 -34.38
C GLU A 99 -12.52 8.83 -33.65
N THR A 100 -11.35 8.61 -34.26
CA THR A 100 -10.27 7.82 -33.64
C THR A 100 -9.82 8.46 -32.32
N ASN A 101 -9.60 9.78 -32.32
CA ASN A 101 -9.18 10.51 -31.14
C ASN A 101 -10.26 10.49 -30.04
N ALA A 102 -11.53 10.67 -30.40
CA ALA A 102 -12.64 10.61 -29.45
C ALA A 102 -12.76 9.21 -28.81
N ARG A 103 -12.58 8.15 -29.61
CA ARG A 103 -12.60 6.76 -29.14
C ARG A 103 -11.45 6.45 -28.20
N THR A 104 -10.24 6.89 -28.53
CA THR A 104 -9.07 6.74 -27.66
C THR A 104 -9.30 7.44 -26.33
N LYS A 105 -9.75 8.70 -26.32
CA LYS A 105 -10.04 9.43 -25.08
C LYS A 105 -11.12 8.77 -24.24
N ALA A 106 -12.22 8.34 -24.86
CA ALA A 106 -13.29 7.65 -24.16
C ALA A 106 -12.80 6.33 -23.52
N GLN A 107 -11.92 5.59 -24.21
CA GLN A 107 -11.30 4.38 -23.67
C GLN A 107 -10.36 4.70 -22.50
N GLU A 108 -9.51 5.72 -22.62
CA GLU A 108 -8.61 6.16 -21.54
C GLU A 108 -9.37 6.57 -20.27
N GLU A 109 -10.49 7.29 -20.42
CA GLU A 109 -11.35 7.68 -19.30
C GLU A 109 -12.04 6.48 -18.63
N LEU A 110 -12.40 5.46 -19.42
CA LEU A 110 -12.97 4.21 -18.94
C LEU A 110 -11.92 3.39 -18.18
N ASP A 111 -10.73 3.21 -18.76
CA ASP A 111 -9.62 2.48 -18.14
C ASP A 111 -9.15 3.16 -16.85
N SER A 112 -9.06 4.49 -16.86
CA SER A 112 -8.77 5.30 -15.67
C SER A 112 -9.84 5.13 -14.59
N GLY A 113 -11.13 5.10 -14.99
CA GLY A 113 -12.24 4.85 -14.08
C GLY A 113 -12.19 3.46 -13.44
N VAL A 114 -11.91 2.42 -14.24
CA VAL A 114 -11.76 1.04 -13.76
C VAL A 114 -10.61 0.94 -12.77
N THR A 115 -9.45 1.51 -13.11
CA THR A 115 -8.26 1.49 -12.24
C THR A 115 -8.56 2.12 -10.88
N LYS A 116 -9.15 3.33 -10.86
CA LYS A 116 -9.54 4.01 -9.63
C LYS A 116 -10.55 3.21 -8.81
N SER A 117 -11.57 2.63 -9.45
CA SER A 117 -12.58 1.85 -8.73
C SER A 117 -12.00 0.60 -8.08
N ILE A 118 -11.03 -0.07 -8.71
CA ILE A 118 -10.31 -1.21 -8.14
C ILE A 118 -9.46 -0.76 -6.93
N GLU A 119 -8.74 0.35 -7.05
CA GLU A 119 -7.94 0.93 -5.96
C GLU A 119 -8.80 1.29 -4.74
N GLU A 120 -9.95 1.92 -4.97
CA GLU A 120 -10.93 2.26 -3.93
C GLU A 120 -11.49 1.01 -3.25
N ALA A 121 -11.88 -0.01 -4.02
CA ALA A 121 -12.39 -1.27 -3.48
C ALA A 121 -11.34 -1.99 -2.61
N ASN A 122 -10.08 -2.01 -3.04
CA ASN A 122 -8.97 -2.57 -2.27
C ASN A 122 -8.73 -1.79 -0.99
N THR A 123 -8.71 -0.46 -1.06
CA THR A 123 -8.50 0.43 0.10
C THR A 123 -9.61 0.24 1.13
N SER A 124 -10.87 0.18 0.67
CA SER A 124 -12.03 -0.07 1.52
C SER A 124 -11.93 -1.43 2.22
N HIS A 125 -11.61 -2.49 1.49
CA HIS A 125 -11.43 -3.83 2.05
C HIS A 125 -10.30 -3.89 3.09
N ILE A 126 -9.13 -3.28 2.80
CA ILE A 126 -8.02 -3.20 3.74
C ILE A 126 -8.45 -2.48 5.02
N THR A 127 -9.16 -1.35 4.88
CA THR A 127 -9.63 -0.55 6.01
C THR A 127 -10.61 -1.35 6.88
N GLN A 128 -11.59 -2.01 6.27
CA GLN A 128 -12.56 -2.86 6.98
C GLN A 128 -11.87 -4.01 7.73
N ASN A 129 -10.90 -4.67 7.09
CA ASN A 129 -10.12 -5.71 7.75
C ASN A 129 -9.32 -5.16 8.93
N ARG A 130 -8.69 -3.98 8.80
CA ARG A 130 -7.96 -3.33 9.91
C ARG A 130 -8.87 -3.00 11.08
N VAL A 131 -10.07 -2.47 10.82
CA VAL A 131 -11.08 -2.19 11.86
C VAL A 131 -11.43 -3.48 12.61
N THR A 132 -11.68 -4.57 11.88
CA THR A 132 -12.02 -5.87 12.46
C THR A 132 -10.88 -6.42 13.31
N VAL A 133 -9.65 -6.36 12.79
CA VAL A 133 -8.45 -6.81 13.51
C VAL A 133 -8.20 -5.98 14.76
N LEU A 134 -8.38 -4.66 14.68
CA LEU A 134 -8.26 -3.77 15.84
C LEU A 134 -9.30 -4.08 16.91
N GLN A 135 -10.55 -4.38 16.51
CA GLN A 135 -11.61 -4.75 17.43
C GLN A 135 -11.29 -6.07 18.13
N ASN A 136 -10.93 -7.11 17.38
CA ASN A 136 -10.51 -8.40 17.95
C ASN A 136 -9.31 -8.23 18.89
N PHE A 137 -8.37 -7.35 18.54
CA PHE A 137 -7.22 -7.06 19.37
C PHE A 137 -7.62 -6.37 20.69
N ARG A 138 -8.55 -5.41 20.65
CA ARG A 138 -9.08 -4.75 21.86
C ARG A 138 -9.84 -5.72 22.76
N ASP A 139 -10.65 -6.60 22.17
CA ASP A 139 -11.40 -7.61 22.93
C ASP A 139 -10.45 -8.61 23.62
N ALA A 140 -9.34 -8.96 22.97
CA ALA A 140 -8.30 -9.82 23.55
C ALA A 140 -7.40 -9.12 24.57
N ASN A 141 -7.34 -7.78 24.55
CA ASN A 141 -6.48 -6.96 25.39
C ASN A 141 -7.26 -5.81 26.04
N PRO A 142 -8.25 -6.10 26.90
CA PRO A 142 -9.15 -5.09 27.44
C PRO A 142 -8.44 -4.03 28.29
N GLU A 143 -7.26 -4.33 28.83
CA GLU A 143 -6.45 -3.40 29.63
C GLU A 143 -5.58 -2.46 28.78
N LEU A 144 -5.40 -2.76 27.49
CA LEU A 144 -4.56 -1.98 26.58
C LEU A 144 -5.42 -1.18 25.60
N VAL A 145 -5.67 0.09 25.92
CA VAL A 145 -6.39 0.99 25.03
C VAL A 145 -5.40 1.70 24.09
N ILE A 146 -5.24 1.16 22.88
CA ILE A 146 -4.48 1.83 21.82
C ILE A 146 -5.37 2.92 21.20
N THR A 147 -5.14 4.18 21.61
CA THR A 147 -5.72 5.39 21.01
C THR A 147 -4.70 6.07 20.08
N ASP A 148 -5.17 7.00 19.25
CA ASP A 148 -4.29 7.78 18.38
C ASP A 148 -3.25 8.57 19.18
N ASP A 149 -3.62 9.07 20.37
CA ASP A 149 -2.70 9.77 21.26
C ASP A 149 -1.59 8.84 21.78
N VAL A 150 -1.90 7.58 22.12
CA VAL A 150 -0.90 6.58 22.53
C VAL A 150 0.02 6.24 21.36
N LEU A 151 -0.53 6.12 20.15
CA LEU A 151 0.27 5.84 18.94
C LEU A 151 1.23 6.99 18.59
N VAL A 152 0.85 8.23 18.85
CA VAL A 152 1.70 9.40 18.56
C VAL A 152 2.73 9.65 19.65
N ASN A 153 2.36 9.51 20.92
CA ASN A 153 3.20 9.91 22.05
C ASN A 153 4.01 8.75 22.63
N ASP A 154 3.42 7.56 22.73
CA ASP A 154 4.00 6.43 23.47
C ASP A 154 4.59 5.35 22.54
N VAL A 155 4.24 5.36 21.25
CA VAL A 155 4.76 4.41 20.27
C VAL A 155 5.81 5.09 19.37
N PRO A 156 7.07 4.60 19.36
CA PRO A 156 8.11 5.17 18.53
C PRO A 156 7.76 5.16 17.03
N PRO A 157 8.09 6.23 16.26
CA PRO A 157 7.76 6.34 14.83
C PRO A 157 8.27 5.17 13.98
N ARG A 158 9.32 4.46 14.44
CA ARG A 158 9.84 3.26 13.75
C ARG A 158 8.78 2.19 13.53
N PHE A 159 7.81 2.01 14.43
CA PHE A 159 6.76 1.00 14.28
C PHE A 159 5.83 1.35 13.12
N MET A 160 5.50 2.64 12.95
CA MET A 160 4.71 3.10 11.83
C MET A 160 5.50 3.00 10.52
N ASN A 161 6.80 3.36 10.54
CA ASN A 161 7.68 3.21 9.38
C ASN A 161 7.83 1.74 8.97
N ASP A 162 7.96 0.83 9.94
CA ASP A 162 8.01 -0.61 9.73
C ASP A 162 6.70 -1.17 9.15
N LEU A 163 5.54 -0.63 9.57
CA LEU A 163 4.25 -0.94 8.95
C LEU A 163 4.18 -0.45 7.50
N THR A 164 4.63 0.77 7.22
CA THR A 164 4.60 1.32 5.85
C THR A 164 5.61 0.66 4.90
N SER A 165 6.73 0.17 5.42
CA SER A 165 7.76 -0.54 4.65
C SER A 165 7.47 -2.02 4.46
N GLY A 166 6.38 -2.54 5.03
CA GLY A 166 5.96 -3.93 4.89
C GLY A 166 6.77 -4.92 5.74
N LYS A 167 7.42 -4.45 6.81
CA LYS A 167 8.17 -5.31 7.74
C LYS A 167 7.26 -6.24 8.53
N TYR A 168 6.04 -5.81 8.83
CA TYR A 168 4.99 -6.65 9.40
C TYR A 168 4.22 -7.34 8.29
N ALA A 169 3.99 -8.65 8.41
CA ALA A 169 3.25 -9.41 7.39
C ALA A 169 1.77 -9.01 7.34
N ASN A 170 1.24 -8.48 8.44
CA ASN A 170 -0.14 -8.00 8.54
C ASN A 170 -0.31 -6.97 9.67
N TYR A 171 -1.48 -6.33 9.71
CA TYR A 171 -1.80 -5.32 10.73
C TYR A 171 -1.86 -5.89 12.15
N GLY A 172 -2.21 -7.17 12.32
CA GLY A 172 -2.23 -7.83 13.63
C GLY A 172 -0.83 -7.96 14.23
N GLU A 173 0.16 -8.36 13.42
CA GLU A 173 1.56 -8.40 13.86
C GLU A 173 2.09 -7.03 14.28
N TYR A 174 1.67 -5.97 13.59
CA TYR A 174 1.96 -4.60 14.02
C TYR A 174 1.36 -4.30 15.41
N LEU A 175 0.09 -4.62 15.63
CA LEU A 175 -0.56 -4.40 16.93
C LEU A 175 0.11 -5.20 18.06
N GLU A 176 0.49 -6.45 17.81
CA GLU A 176 1.25 -7.26 18.78
C GLU A 176 2.65 -6.69 19.06
N ALA A 177 3.32 -6.15 18.04
CA ALA A 177 4.62 -5.51 18.24
C ALA A 177 4.52 -4.21 19.06
N VAL A 178 3.45 -3.42 18.84
CA VAL A 178 3.13 -2.23 19.62
C VAL A 178 2.80 -2.61 21.06
N LYS A 179 1.93 -3.60 21.27
CA LYS A 179 1.62 -4.16 22.58
C LYS A 179 2.88 -4.58 23.33
N GLY A 180 3.70 -5.41 22.69
CA GLY A 180 4.93 -5.90 23.31
C GLY A 180 5.94 -4.79 23.62
N TYR A 181 5.85 -3.62 22.98
CA TYR A 181 6.62 -2.44 23.36
C TYR A 181 6.02 -1.73 24.57
N LEU A 182 4.70 -1.47 24.55
CA LEU A 182 3.99 -0.78 25.63
C LEU A 182 4.03 -1.57 26.94
N GLU A 183 3.86 -2.90 26.88
CA GLU A 183 3.91 -3.79 28.05
C GLU A 183 5.31 -3.90 28.66
N LYS A 184 6.37 -3.80 27.86
CA LYS A 184 7.74 -3.82 28.36
C LYS A 184 8.09 -2.55 29.14
N GLY A 185 7.25 -1.52 29.08
CA GLY A 185 7.57 -0.18 29.56
C GLY A 185 8.73 0.43 28.78
N VAL A 186 8.98 1.73 28.96
CA VAL A 186 10.19 2.38 28.45
C VAL A 186 11.38 1.81 29.24
N VAL A 187 11.88 0.65 28.84
CA VAL A 187 13.23 0.22 29.22
C VAL A 187 14.16 1.14 28.43
N ILE A 188 14.48 2.29 29.03
CA ILE A 188 15.76 2.94 28.76
C ILE A 188 16.77 1.80 28.98
N PRO A 189 17.50 1.33 27.95
CA PRO A 189 18.55 0.38 28.21
C PRO A 189 19.40 1.05 29.28
N ALA A 190 19.47 0.45 30.48
CA ALA A 190 20.49 0.79 31.44
C ALA A 190 21.75 0.80 30.60
N GLY A 191 22.32 2.00 30.42
CA GLY A 191 23.44 2.15 29.51
C GLY A 191 24.37 1.00 29.83
N ASN A 192 24.78 0.24 28.81
CA ASN A 192 26.05 -0.44 28.98
C ASN A 192 26.95 0.62 29.60
N GLU A 193 27.60 0.32 30.71
CA GLU A 193 28.74 1.08 31.17
C GLU A 193 29.78 0.96 30.04
N GLY A 194 29.52 1.68 28.94
CA GLY A 194 30.41 1.92 27.85
C GLY A 194 31.51 2.70 28.51
N ASP A 195 32.69 2.10 28.49
CA ASP A 195 33.98 2.62 28.93
C ASP A 195 33.90 3.98 29.60
N LYS A 196 34.24 4.01 30.90
CA LYS A 196 34.54 5.23 31.69
C LYS A 196 34.79 6.39 30.75
N HIS A 197 33.81 7.27 30.55
CA HIS A 197 33.94 8.36 29.60
C HIS A 197 35.25 9.09 29.86
N ASN A 198 36.26 8.83 29.03
CA ASN A 198 37.57 9.42 29.21
C ASN A 198 37.49 10.80 28.58
N LEU A 199 37.04 11.77 29.36
CA LEU A 199 36.93 13.18 28.97
C LEU A 199 38.26 13.77 28.50
N ASN A 200 39.39 13.07 28.72
CA ASN A 200 40.71 13.43 28.19
C ASN A 200 40.84 13.28 26.67
N HIS A 201 39.86 12.67 25.97
CA HIS A 201 39.81 12.64 24.51
C HIS A 201 38.83 13.62 23.88
N VAL A 202 38.08 14.39 24.69
CA VAL A 202 37.35 15.56 24.19
C VAL A 202 38.36 16.71 24.12
N SER A 203 39.16 16.75 23.05
CA SER A 203 39.91 17.96 22.73
C SER A 203 38.92 19.05 22.36
N GLY A 204 38.54 19.86 23.35
CA GLY A 204 38.03 21.21 23.11
C GLY A 204 39.12 22.01 22.42
N ALA A 205 39.15 21.96 21.10
CA ALA A 205 40.03 22.84 20.33
C ALA A 205 39.56 24.28 20.56
N SER A 206 40.45 25.13 21.07
CA SER A 206 40.23 26.56 21.32
C SER A 206 40.07 27.39 20.04
N THR A 207 39.86 26.73 18.90
CA THR A 207 39.73 27.34 17.58
C THR A 207 38.37 26.94 17.02
N PRO A 208 37.45 27.89 16.79
CA PRO A 208 36.18 27.60 16.15
C PRO A 208 36.41 26.94 14.79
N GLY A 209 35.68 25.87 14.50
CA GLY A 209 35.70 25.26 13.16
C GLY A 209 35.28 26.29 12.12
N LYS A 210 35.96 26.31 10.96
CA LYS A 210 35.75 27.29 9.86
C LYS A 210 34.29 27.41 9.36
N LEU A 211 33.38 26.52 9.74
CA LEU A 211 31.96 26.58 9.41
C LEU A 211 31.13 27.44 10.38
N ALA A 212 31.69 27.89 11.50
CA ALA A 212 31.01 28.75 12.49
C ALA A 212 31.10 30.25 12.15
N GLY A 213 32.04 30.68 11.29
CA GLY A 213 32.26 32.09 10.96
C GLY A 213 31.25 32.67 9.96
N ASP A 214 30.64 31.85 9.10
CA ASP A 214 29.92 32.34 7.92
C ASP A 214 28.39 32.39 8.07
N LYS A 215 27.83 32.06 9.24
CA LYS A 215 26.36 31.98 9.42
C LYS A 215 25.76 32.87 10.51
N GLN A 216 26.53 33.71 11.19
CA GLN A 216 25.98 34.74 12.06
C GLN A 216 26.09 36.11 11.40
N LYS A 217 25.02 36.55 10.73
CA LYS A 217 24.89 37.96 10.34
C LYS A 217 24.40 38.77 11.53
N LEU A 218 25.03 39.92 11.73
CA LEU A 218 24.78 40.88 12.83
C LEU A 218 23.33 41.41 12.91
N THR A 219 22.46 41.07 11.94
CA THR A 219 21.05 41.50 11.89
C THR A 219 20.08 40.60 12.64
N ASP A 220 20.50 39.42 13.12
CA ASP A 220 19.57 38.50 13.81
C ASP A 220 19.26 38.90 15.26
N LEU A 221 20.04 39.79 15.86
CA LEU A 221 19.80 40.31 17.22
C LEU A 221 18.79 41.47 17.28
N SER A 222 18.33 42.03 16.16
CA SER A 222 17.35 43.14 16.16
C SER A 222 15.88 42.68 16.05
N LYS A 223 15.62 41.37 15.99
CA LYS A 223 14.25 40.82 15.95
C LYS A 223 13.75 40.28 17.30
N VAL A 224 14.54 40.45 18.36
CA VAL A 224 14.13 40.12 19.73
C VAL A 224 14.28 41.36 20.59
N SER A 225 13.38 42.32 20.39
CA SER A 225 13.09 43.37 21.36
C SER A 225 11.61 43.24 21.76
N LEU A 226 11.37 43.24 23.07
CA LEU A 226 10.07 43.41 23.73
C LEU A 226 9.30 44.62 23.20
#